data_AF-A0A7C5HTL4-F1
#
_entry.id   AF-A0A7C5HTL4-F1
#
_cell.length_a   1.000
_cell.length_b   1.000
_cell.length_c   1.000
_cell.angle_alpha   90.00
_cell.angle_beta   90.00
_cell.angle_gamma   90.00
#
_symmetry.space_group_name_H-M   'P 1'
#
loop_
_entity.id
_entity.type
_entity.pdbx_description
1 polymer ?
#
loop_
_entity_poly.entity_id
_entity_poly.type
_entity_poly.pdbx_seq_one_letter_code
_entity_poly.pdbx_strand_id
1 'polypeptide(L)'
;MELKTPIENLSRIGPIYQKKLKKLGIKTLEDLLLHFPHRYEDFSNLKPISEVKLGEKVCLQGQIKKIENSRTWKKRMTLTQALVQDDSGAIRVVWFNQPYLTNTLKKRDQVCLAGKTSLAEEGIFLSNPAYEKIGSKTGLTHTGRIIPIYPETEGLSSRWLRFIIKPLLLKTKSKISETLPPEIRKNYGFLDISEAL
;
A
#
# COMPACT_ATOMS: atom_id res chain seq x y z
N MET A 1 -17.82 14.82 -11.73
CA MET A 1 -17.73 13.37 -11.91
C MET A 1 -18.99 12.73 -11.34
N GLU A 2 -19.63 11.86 -12.09
CA GLU A 2 -20.87 11.16 -11.71
C GLU A 2 -20.57 9.70 -11.38
N LEU A 3 -21.34 9.07 -10.49
CA LEU A 3 -21.09 7.70 -10.04
C LEU A 3 -21.16 6.67 -11.18
N LYS A 4 -22.06 6.88 -12.14
CA LYS A 4 -22.20 6.02 -13.33
C LYS A 4 -21.16 6.28 -14.43
N THR A 5 -20.19 7.17 -14.20
CA THR A 5 -19.13 7.45 -15.18
C THR A 5 -18.38 6.15 -15.48
N PRO A 6 -18.27 5.72 -16.75
CA PRO A 6 -17.48 4.55 -17.12
C PRO A 6 -16.01 4.72 -16.74
N ILE A 7 -15.35 3.64 -16.31
CA ILE A 7 -13.92 3.66 -15.96
C ILE A 7 -13.01 4.14 -17.10
N GLU A 8 -13.47 4.05 -18.35
CA GLU A 8 -12.77 4.50 -19.55
C GLU A 8 -12.61 6.02 -19.60
N ASN A 9 -13.57 6.73 -19.00
CA ASN A 9 -13.61 8.20 -18.97
C ASN A 9 -12.89 8.77 -17.73
N LEU A 10 -12.33 7.90 -16.87
CA LEU A 10 -11.55 8.31 -15.72
C LEU A 10 -10.11 8.58 -16.14
N SER A 11 -9.73 9.86 -16.23
CA SER A 11 -8.41 10.32 -16.70
C SER A 11 -7.20 9.75 -15.96
N ARG A 12 -7.39 9.20 -14.76
CA ARG A 12 -6.34 8.57 -13.94
C ARG A 12 -6.12 7.09 -14.26
N ILE A 13 -6.98 6.48 -15.09
CA ILE A 13 -6.98 5.04 -15.37
C ILE A 13 -6.66 4.83 -16.85
N GLY A 14 -5.41 4.43 -17.14
CA GLY A 14 -4.99 4.13 -18.51
C GLY A 14 -5.62 2.84 -19.08
N PRO A 15 -5.62 2.66 -20.41
CA PRO A 15 -6.31 1.55 -21.10
C PRO A 15 -5.97 0.15 -20.59
N ILE A 16 -4.71 -0.07 -20.19
CA ILE A 16 -4.25 -1.35 -19.62
C ILE A 16 -5.00 -1.66 -18.31
N TYR A 17 -5.15 -0.67 -17.43
CA TYR A 17 -5.84 -0.83 -16.16
C TYR A 17 -7.35 -0.92 -16.34
N GLN A 18 -7.92 -0.22 -17.33
CA GLN A 18 -9.34 -0.34 -17.66
C GLN A 18 -9.72 -1.80 -17.99
N LYS A 19 -8.94 -2.47 -18.84
CA LYS A 19 -9.16 -3.89 -19.18
C LYS A 19 -9.09 -4.81 -17.95
N LYS A 20 -8.16 -4.54 -17.03
CA LYS A 20 -7.99 -5.31 -15.79
C LYS A 20 -9.13 -5.10 -14.80
N LEU A 21 -9.59 -3.86 -14.64
CA LEU A 21 -10.75 -3.53 -13.82
C LEU A 21 -12.02 -4.22 -14.34
N LYS A 22 -12.22 -4.26 -15.66
CA LYS A 22 -13.34 -5.01 -16.26
C LYS A 22 -13.31 -6.50 -15.93
N LYS A 23 -12.12 -7.13 -15.81
CA LYS A 23 -12.00 -8.54 -15.38
C LYS A 23 -12.47 -8.75 -13.94
N LEU A 24 -12.41 -7.72 -13.10
CA LEU A 24 -12.97 -7.73 -11.73
C LEU A 24 -14.46 -7.34 -11.70
N GLY A 25 -15.11 -7.15 -12.85
CA GLY A 25 -16.49 -6.68 -12.92
C GLY A 25 -16.66 -5.17 -12.73
N ILE A 26 -15.58 -4.42 -12.54
CA ILE A 26 -15.60 -2.98 -12.28
C ILE A 26 -15.74 -2.23 -13.61
N LYS A 27 -16.89 -1.58 -13.84
CA LYS A 27 -17.21 -0.88 -15.10
C LYS A 27 -17.44 0.61 -14.91
N THR A 28 -17.87 1.03 -13.73
CA THR A 28 -18.19 2.42 -13.40
C THR A 28 -17.34 2.93 -12.24
N LEU A 29 -17.41 4.25 -11.98
CA LEU A 29 -16.83 4.85 -10.79
C LEU A 29 -17.47 4.30 -9.52
N GLU A 30 -18.78 4.07 -9.52
CA GLU A 30 -19.51 3.45 -8.41
C GLU A 30 -18.96 2.06 -8.07
N ASP A 31 -18.83 1.19 -9.08
CA ASP A 31 -18.26 -0.15 -8.89
C ASP A 31 -16.86 -0.10 -8.27
N LEU A 32 -16.06 0.91 -8.65
CA LEU A 32 -14.70 1.08 -8.14
C LEU A 32 -14.68 1.55 -6.68
N LEU A 33 -15.61 2.42 -6.29
CA LEU A 33 -15.72 2.92 -4.91
C LEU A 33 -16.32 1.87 -3.97
N LEU A 34 -17.20 1.00 -4.48
CA LEU A 34 -17.81 -0.11 -3.76
C LEU A 34 -17.00 -1.42 -3.86
N HIS A 35 -15.84 -1.39 -4.52
CA HIS A 35 -14.90 -2.52 -4.52
C HIS A 35 -14.21 -2.61 -3.17
N PHE A 36 -14.89 -3.16 -2.16
CA PHE A 36 -14.40 -3.11 -0.78
C PHE A 36 -13.15 -3.97 -0.54
N PRO A 37 -12.31 -3.57 0.43
CA PRO A 37 -11.20 -4.39 0.90
C PRO A 37 -11.71 -5.71 1.49
N HIS A 38 -11.04 -6.82 1.17
CA HIS A 38 -11.37 -8.13 1.76
C HIS A 38 -10.64 -8.38 3.09
N ARG A 39 -9.61 -7.59 3.40
CA ARG A 39 -8.94 -7.55 4.70
C ARG A 39 -8.24 -6.21 4.91
N TYR A 40 -7.85 -5.98 6.16
CA TYR A 40 -7.02 -4.84 6.55
C TYR A 40 -5.71 -5.35 7.15
N GLU A 41 -4.61 -4.66 6.84
CA GLU A 41 -3.33 -4.88 7.52
C GLU A 41 -3.04 -3.69 8.43
N ASP A 42 -2.88 -3.97 9.71
CA ASP A 42 -2.55 -2.93 10.67
C ASP A 42 -1.03 -2.71 10.72
N PHE A 43 -0.61 -1.57 10.19
CA PHE A 43 0.76 -1.06 10.29
C PHE A 43 0.78 0.28 11.04
N SER A 44 -0.24 0.59 11.84
CA SER A 44 -0.28 1.80 12.67
C SER A 44 0.79 1.77 13.77
N ASN A 45 1.09 0.58 14.29
CA ASN A 45 2.11 0.39 15.31
C ASN A 45 3.50 0.27 14.67
N LEU A 46 4.30 1.31 14.91
CA LEU A 46 5.71 1.30 14.58
C LEU A 46 6.46 0.43 15.58
N LYS A 47 7.34 -0.43 15.07
CA LYS A 47 8.16 -1.32 15.88
C LYS A 47 9.63 -0.92 15.77
N PRO A 48 10.37 -0.81 16.89
CA PRO A 48 11.81 -0.62 16.82
C PRO A 48 12.47 -1.86 16.21
N ILE A 49 13.55 -1.65 15.44
CA ILE A 49 14.27 -2.74 14.74
C ILE A 49 14.75 -3.82 15.72
N SER A 50 15.20 -3.44 16.91
CA SER A 50 15.68 -4.37 17.94
C SER A 50 14.64 -5.40 18.42
N GLU A 51 13.35 -5.10 18.32
CA GLU A 51 12.28 -5.98 18.79
C GLU A 51 11.72 -6.88 17.69
N VAL A 52 12.24 -6.77 16.46
CA VAL A 52 11.76 -7.51 15.30
C VAL A 52 12.00 -9.00 15.47
N LYS A 53 10.94 -9.78 15.32
CA LYS A 53 10.92 -11.25 15.41
C LYS A 53 10.76 -11.85 14.01
N LEU A 54 11.09 -13.13 13.89
CA LEU A 54 10.92 -13.89 12.65
C LEU A 54 9.44 -14.19 12.40
N GLY A 55 8.99 -14.00 11.16
CA GLY A 55 7.66 -14.43 10.67
C GLY A 55 6.53 -13.43 10.89
N GLU A 56 6.75 -12.33 11.62
CA GLU A 56 5.74 -11.29 11.86
C GLU A 56 5.66 -10.26 10.72
N LYS A 57 4.52 -9.58 10.66
CA LYS A 57 4.34 -8.37 9.83
C LYS A 57 4.64 -7.16 10.70
N VAL A 58 5.55 -6.30 10.26
CA VAL A 58 6.01 -5.15 11.04
C VAL A 58 5.98 -3.88 10.19
N CYS A 59 5.83 -2.75 10.86
CA CYS A 59 6.09 -1.43 10.29
C CYS A 59 7.30 -0.81 11.00
N LEU A 60 8.33 -0.47 10.24
CA LEU A 60 9.60 0.06 10.75
C LEU A 60 9.84 1.44 10.14
N GLN A 61 10.46 2.33 10.90
CA GLN A 61 11.00 3.59 10.39
C GLN A 61 12.50 3.64 10.63
N GLY A 62 13.23 4.17 9.66
CA GLY A 62 14.67 4.33 9.82
C GLY A 62 15.33 4.96 8.60
N GLN A 63 16.63 5.16 8.72
CA GLN A 63 17.46 5.74 7.68
C GLN A 63 18.15 4.67 6.86
N ILE A 64 18.13 4.82 5.53
CA ILE A 64 18.92 3.97 4.62
C ILE A 64 20.40 4.29 4.80
N LYS A 65 21.19 3.32 5.28
CA LYS A 65 22.65 3.42 5.41
C LYS A 65 23.39 2.96 4.17
N LYS A 66 22.86 1.96 3.48
CA LYS A 66 23.36 1.44 2.20
C LYS A 66 22.20 0.91 1.37
N ILE A 67 22.26 1.07 0.05
CA ILE A 67 21.35 0.41 -0.89
C ILE A 67 22.12 0.01 -2.15
N GLU A 68 21.94 -1.22 -2.62
CA GLU A 68 22.63 -1.74 -3.78
C GLU A 68 21.80 -2.79 -4.52
N ASN A 69 22.11 -2.97 -5.81
CA ASN A 69 21.58 -4.07 -6.61
C ASN A 69 22.64 -5.17 -6.70
N SER A 70 22.22 -6.41 -6.50
CA SER A 70 23.02 -7.60 -6.75
C SER A 70 22.24 -8.57 -7.63
N ARG A 71 22.95 -9.51 -8.26
CA ARG A 71 22.32 -10.63 -8.98
C ARG A 71 22.62 -11.92 -8.25
N THR A 72 21.58 -12.71 -7.96
CA THR A 72 21.79 -14.04 -7.39
C THR A 72 22.50 -14.92 -8.41
N TRP A 73 23.59 -15.56 -7.98
CA TRP A 73 24.38 -16.45 -8.82
C TRP A 73 23.54 -17.63 -9.38
N LYS A 74 22.69 -18.25 -8.55
CA LYS A 74 21.96 -19.47 -8.90
C LYS A 74 20.69 -19.26 -9.73
N LYS A 75 19.92 -18.20 -9.48
CA LYS A 75 18.59 -17.99 -10.09
C LYS A 75 18.52 -16.83 -11.09
N ARG A 76 19.65 -16.14 -11.34
CA ARG A 76 19.72 -14.91 -12.17
C ARG A 76 18.68 -13.83 -11.79
N MET A 77 18.14 -13.89 -10.57
CA MET A 77 17.22 -12.89 -10.04
C MET A 77 18.00 -11.65 -9.61
N THR A 78 17.39 -10.48 -9.81
CA THR A 78 17.98 -9.23 -9.32
C THR A 78 17.47 -8.97 -7.91
N LEU A 79 18.37 -8.74 -6.97
CA LEU A 79 18.04 -8.34 -5.60
C LEU A 79 18.40 -6.89 -5.41
N THR A 80 17.47 -6.10 -4.91
CA THR A 80 17.79 -4.80 -4.34
C THR A 80 17.83 -4.96 -2.84
N GLN A 81 18.99 -4.67 -2.25
CA GLN A 81 19.22 -4.82 -0.82
C GLN A 81 19.52 -3.46 -0.21
N ALA A 82 18.88 -3.16 0.91
CA ALA A 82 19.17 -1.99 1.72
C ALA A 82 19.50 -2.38 3.16
N LEU A 83 20.40 -1.64 3.78
CA LEU A 83 20.60 -1.65 5.23
C LEU A 83 19.89 -0.42 5.79
N VAL A 84 18.91 -0.65 6.65
CA VAL A 84 18.10 0.40 7.29
C VAL A 84 18.39 0.38 8.77
N GLN A 85 18.60 1.57 9.35
CA GLN A 85 18.97 1.72 10.75
C GLN A 85 18.07 2.75 11.42
N ASP A 86 17.63 2.42 12.63
CA ASP A 86 16.98 3.31 13.59
C ASP A 86 17.87 3.46 14.83
N ASP A 87 17.35 4.07 15.89
CA ASP A 87 18.10 4.28 17.13
C ASP A 87 18.35 2.98 17.92
N SER A 88 17.60 1.92 17.62
CA SER A 88 17.63 0.64 18.33
C SER A 88 18.50 -0.42 17.65
N GLY A 89 18.70 -0.33 16.33
CA GLY A 89 19.47 -1.31 15.58
C GLY A 89 19.42 -1.13 14.07
N ALA A 90 19.91 -2.13 13.35
CA ALA A 90 19.90 -2.15 11.89
C ALA A 90 19.32 -3.46 11.35
N ILE A 91 18.57 -3.36 10.26
CA ILE A 91 17.92 -4.50 9.60
C ILE A 91 18.20 -4.49 8.10
N ARG A 92 18.37 -5.68 7.54
CA ARG A 92 18.43 -5.88 6.09
C ARG A 92 17.03 -5.84 5.50
N VAL A 93 16.90 -5.17 4.36
CA VAL A 93 15.67 -5.07 3.59
C VAL A 93 15.96 -5.55 2.19
N VAL A 94 15.13 -6.48 1.68
CA VAL A 94 15.38 -7.13 0.39
C VAL A 94 14.14 -7.04 -0.48
N TRP A 95 14.31 -6.48 -1.67
CA TRP A 95 13.32 -6.52 -2.75
C TRP A 95 13.80 -7.41 -3.88
N PHE A 96 12.97 -8.35 -4.28
CA PHE A 96 13.24 -9.28 -5.37
C PHE A 96 12.71 -8.71 -6.69
N ASN A 97 13.54 -8.72 -7.73
CA ASN A 97 13.26 -8.26 -9.08
C ASN A 97 12.78 -6.80 -9.17
N GLN A 98 13.26 -5.92 -8.28
CA GLN A 98 12.89 -4.49 -8.27
C GLN A 98 14.11 -3.55 -8.35
N PRO A 99 14.99 -3.70 -9.38
CA PRO A 99 16.23 -2.91 -9.48
C PRO A 99 16.01 -1.40 -9.56
N TYR A 100 14.84 -0.96 -10.02
CA TYR A 100 14.50 0.47 -10.13
C TYR A 100 14.53 1.19 -8.77
N LEU A 101 14.42 0.45 -7.66
CA LEU A 101 14.40 1.03 -6.32
C LEU A 101 15.69 1.75 -5.95
N THR A 102 16.84 1.38 -6.51
CA THR A 102 18.09 2.14 -6.30
C THR A 102 18.05 3.53 -6.93
N ASN A 103 17.14 3.78 -7.88
CA ASN A 103 16.94 5.10 -8.47
C ASN A 103 16.02 5.96 -7.59
N THR A 104 15.04 5.34 -6.96
CA THR A 104 14.07 6.03 -6.09
C THR A 104 14.59 6.24 -4.68
N LEU A 105 15.17 5.21 -4.06
CA LEU A 105 15.68 5.20 -2.69
C LEU A 105 17.20 5.41 -2.68
N LYS A 106 17.66 6.30 -1.80
CA LYS A 106 19.06 6.70 -1.70
C LYS A 106 19.55 6.62 -0.26
N LYS A 107 20.88 6.54 -0.11
CA LYS A 107 21.55 6.65 1.19
C LYS A 107 21.09 7.95 1.88
N ARG A 108 20.88 7.88 3.20
CA ARG A 108 20.36 8.93 4.08
C ARG A 108 18.86 9.24 3.96
N ASP A 109 18.14 8.65 3.00
CA ASP A 109 16.68 8.76 2.98
C ASP A 109 16.08 8.20 4.28
N GLN A 110 15.14 8.94 4.86
CA GLN A 110 14.28 8.46 5.93
C GLN A 110 13.10 7.71 5.30
N VAL A 111 12.90 6.45 5.69
CA VAL A 111 11.89 5.58 5.09
C VAL A 111 11.02 4.92 6.15
N CYS A 112 9.76 4.74 5.78
CA CYS A 112 8.82 3.88 6.49
C CYS A 112 8.63 2.61 5.64
N LEU A 113 8.76 1.45 6.27
CA LEU A 113 8.74 0.14 5.63
C LEU A 113 7.72 -0.75 6.31
N ALA A 114 6.82 -1.36 5.54
CA ALA A 114 5.80 -2.26 6.05
C ALA A 114 5.87 -3.59 5.30
N GLY A 115 6.08 -4.70 6.02
CA GLY A 115 6.24 -6.00 5.37
C GLY A 115 6.42 -7.15 6.35
N LYS A 116 6.66 -8.34 5.78
CA LYS A 116 6.87 -9.57 6.54
C LYS A 116 8.37 -9.83 6.74
N THR A 117 8.74 -10.26 7.93
CA THR A 117 10.10 -10.69 8.24
C THR A 117 10.34 -12.13 7.81
N SER A 118 11.53 -12.36 7.26
CA SER A 118 12.00 -13.65 6.74
C SER A 118 13.40 -13.92 7.28
N LEU A 119 13.85 -15.17 7.18
CA LEU A 119 15.18 -15.61 7.61
C LEU A 119 16.06 -15.89 6.39
N ALA A 120 17.29 -15.38 6.41
CA ALA A 120 18.38 -15.77 5.51
C ALA A 120 19.57 -16.27 6.33
N GLU A 121 20.63 -16.75 5.67
CA GLU A 121 21.87 -17.20 6.34
C GLU A 121 22.46 -16.10 7.23
N GLU A 122 22.31 -14.84 6.84
CA GLU A 122 22.86 -13.68 7.54
C GLU A 122 21.88 -13.06 8.55
N GLY A 123 20.78 -13.75 8.85
CA GLY A 123 19.81 -13.37 9.87
C GLY A 123 18.45 -12.89 9.34
N ILE A 124 17.69 -12.24 10.22
CA ILE A 124 16.34 -11.75 9.92
C ILE A 124 16.42 -10.55 8.96
N PHE A 125 15.58 -10.56 7.93
CA PHE A 125 15.44 -9.47 6.98
C PHE A 125 13.97 -9.18 6.66
N LEU A 126 13.69 -7.97 6.20
CA LEU A 126 12.36 -7.57 5.76
C LEU A 126 12.21 -7.85 4.26
N SER A 127 11.25 -8.71 3.89
CA SER A 127 11.10 -9.23 2.53
C SER A 127 10.01 -8.49 1.73
N ASN A 128 10.38 -7.94 0.57
CA ASN A 128 9.51 -7.19 -0.34
C ASN A 128 8.58 -6.17 0.37
N PRO A 129 9.06 -5.35 1.33
CA PRO A 129 8.17 -4.45 2.03
C PRO A 129 7.62 -3.37 1.11
N ALA A 130 6.41 -2.91 1.43
CA ALA A 130 5.95 -1.60 1.01
C ALA A 130 6.89 -0.53 1.59
N TYR A 131 7.18 0.50 0.81
CA TYR A 131 8.09 1.56 1.21
C TYR A 131 7.50 2.93 0.88
N GLU A 132 7.77 3.88 1.76
CA GLU A 132 7.46 5.30 1.59
C GLU A 132 8.59 6.16 2.17
N LYS A 133 8.93 7.27 1.51
CA LYS A 133 9.86 8.25 2.06
C LYS A 133 9.15 9.15 3.07
N ILE A 134 9.71 9.24 4.26
CA ILE A 134 9.28 10.18 5.29
C ILE A 134 9.65 11.59 4.83
N GLY A 135 8.74 12.55 4.95
CA GLY A 135 8.92 13.91 4.45
C GLY A 135 8.49 14.13 2.99
N SER A 136 7.91 13.12 2.32
CA SER A 136 7.25 13.33 1.03
C SER A 136 5.98 14.18 1.19
N LYS A 137 5.68 15.04 0.20
CA LYS A 137 4.53 15.98 0.22
C LYS A 137 3.17 15.32 0.44
N THR A 138 3.06 14.01 0.24
CA THR A 138 1.80 13.24 0.29
C THR A 138 1.55 12.52 1.62
N GLY A 139 2.51 12.57 2.56
CA GLY A 139 2.45 11.79 3.81
C GLY A 139 2.50 10.27 3.58
N LEU A 140 2.42 9.50 4.67
CA LEU A 140 2.38 8.03 4.60
C LEU A 140 0.97 7.58 4.15
N THR A 141 0.87 6.78 3.10
CA THR A 141 -0.39 6.26 2.53
C THR A 141 -0.40 4.72 2.44
N HIS A 142 0.76 4.10 2.42
CA HIS A 142 0.98 2.67 2.27
C HIS A 142 1.76 2.06 3.44
N THR A 143 1.98 2.82 4.51
CA THR A 143 2.70 2.43 5.73
C THR A 143 2.19 3.27 6.91
N GLY A 144 2.49 2.87 8.15
CA GLY A 144 2.19 3.67 9.34
C GLY A 144 0.70 3.86 9.64
N ARG A 145 -0.17 2.97 9.15
CA ARG A 145 -1.63 3.03 9.31
C ARG A 145 -2.27 1.68 9.04
N ILE A 146 -3.58 1.59 9.27
CA ILE A 146 -4.40 0.50 8.77
C ILE A 146 -4.50 0.61 7.24
N ILE A 147 -4.12 -0.46 6.55
CA ILE A 147 -4.03 -0.51 5.09
C ILE A 147 -5.10 -1.46 4.53
N PRO A 148 -5.98 -0.97 3.65
CA PRO A 148 -6.92 -1.84 2.97
C PRO A 148 -6.23 -2.72 1.92
N ILE A 149 -6.54 -4.01 1.94
CA ILE A 149 -6.14 -5.01 0.94
C ILE A 149 -7.39 -5.40 0.15
N TYR A 150 -7.35 -5.09 -1.14
CA TYR A 150 -8.46 -5.27 -2.06
C TYR A 150 -8.35 -6.62 -2.78
N PRO A 151 -9.46 -7.19 -3.27
CA PRO A 151 -9.38 -8.28 -4.22
C PRO A 151 -8.56 -7.86 -5.44
N GLU A 152 -7.51 -8.62 -5.73
CA GLU A 152 -6.53 -8.33 -6.78
C GLU A 152 -6.73 -9.23 -8.01
N THR A 153 -6.22 -8.79 -9.17
CA THR A 153 -6.08 -9.63 -10.37
C THR A 153 -4.70 -9.44 -10.96
N GLU A 154 -4.31 -10.27 -11.93
CA GLU A 154 -2.99 -10.20 -12.54
C GLU A 154 -2.68 -8.79 -13.06
N GLY A 155 -1.61 -8.21 -12.49
CA GLY A 155 -1.16 -6.86 -12.83
C GLY A 155 -2.05 -5.72 -12.29
N LEU A 156 -2.90 -5.98 -11.31
CA LEU A 156 -3.66 -4.98 -10.55
C LEU A 156 -3.47 -5.23 -9.04
N SER A 157 -2.64 -4.41 -8.40
CA SER A 157 -2.35 -4.56 -6.98
C SER A 157 -3.22 -3.65 -6.09
N SER A 158 -3.39 -4.03 -4.83
CA SER A 158 -4.04 -3.19 -3.81
C SER A 158 -3.31 -1.86 -3.65
N ARG A 159 -1.99 -1.81 -3.86
CA ARG A 159 -1.22 -0.55 -3.85
C ARG A 159 -1.73 0.41 -4.92
N TRP A 160 -1.93 -0.08 -6.14
CA TRP A 160 -2.46 0.72 -7.25
C TRP A 160 -3.92 1.11 -7.00
N LEU A 161 -4.75 0.18 -6.51
CA LEU A 161 -6.14 0.46 -6.15
C LEU A 161 -6.23 1.57 -5.10
N ARG A 162 -5.45 1.52 -4.02
CA ARG A 162 -5.37 2.60 -3.02
C ARG A 162 -4.98 3.94 -3.63
N PHE A 163 -4.01 3.94 -4.55
CA PHE A 163 -3.55 5.15 -5.23
C PHE A 163 -4.63 5.80 -6.09
N ILE A 164 -5.51 5.00 -6.71
CA ILE A 164 -6.60 5.49 -7.55
C ILE A 164 -7.86 5.82 -6.74
N ILE A 165 -8.26 4.96 -5.81
CA ILE A 165 -9.50 5.10 -5.03
C ILE A 165 -9.42 6.32 -4.11
N LYS A 166 -8.32 6.50 -3.36
CA LYS A 166 -8.18 7.61 -2.38
C LYS A 166 -8.53 8.99 -2.95
N PRO A 167 -7.94 9.45 -4.07
CA PRO A 167 -8.28 10.77 -4.62
C PRO A 167 -9.66 10.83 -5.28
N LEU A 168 -10.19 9.70 -5.77
CA LEU A 168 -11.54 9.66 -6.35
C LEU A 168 -12.59 9.76 -5.25
N LEU A 169 -12.47 8.93 -4.20
CA LEU A 169 -13.33 8.91 -3.03
C LEU A 169 -13.45 10.30 -2.39
N LEU A 170 -12.32 10.97 -2.14
CA LEU A 170 -12.33 12.33 -1.57
C LEU A 170 -13.10 13.35 -2.43
N LYS A 171 -13.17 13.16 -3.75
CA LYS A 171 -13.89 14.04 -4.67
C LYS A 171 -15.36 13.70 -4.84
N THR A 172 -15.76 12.46 -4.54
CA THR A 172 -17.07 11.92 -4.92
C THR A 172 -17.88 11.40 -3.75
N LYS A 173 -17.31 11.30 -2.54
CA LYS A 173 -18.01 10.78 -1.36
C LYS A 173 -19.33 11.50 -1.04
N SER A 174 -19.40 12.81 -1.28
CA SER A 174 -20.62 13.61 -1.04
C SER A 174 -21.72 13.38 -2.07
N LYS A 175 -21.45 12.61 -3.14
CA LYS A 175 -22.43 12.29 -4.18
C LYS A 175 -23.10 10.94 -3.99
N ILE A 176 -22.63 10.17 -3.02
CA ILE A 176 -23.21 8.87 -2.69
C ILE A 176 -24.40 9.14 -1.79
N SER A 177 -25.58 8.78 -2.27
CA SER A 177 -26.82 8.98 -1.52
C SER A 177 -26.90 7.98 -0.38
N GLU A 178 -27.32 8.47 0.78
CA GLU A 178 -27.63 7.62 1.91
C GLU A 178 -28.73 6.61 1.54
N THR A 179 -28.50 5.35 1.90
CA THR A 179 -29.42 4.23 1.64
C THR A 179 -30.28 3.90 2.85
N LEU A 180 -29.83 4.26 4.05
CA LEU A 180 -30.56 4.04 5.30
C LEU A 180 -31.53 5.20 5.60
N PRO A 181 -32.78 4.89 6.01
CA PRO A 181 -33.69 5.91 6.54
C PRO A 181 -33.06 6.70 7.70
N PRO A 182 -33.30 8.02 7.80
CA PRO A 182 -32.73 8.86 8.86
C PRO A 182 -33.04 8.36 10.27
N GLU A 183 -34.21 7.78 10.48
CA GLU A 183 -34.66 7.22 11.75
C GLU A 183 -33.78 6.04 12.19
N ILE A 184 -33.50 5.09 11.29
CA ILE A 184 -32.64 3.94 11.57
C ILE A 184 -31.23 4.42 11.88
N ARG A 185 -30.69 5.33 11.06
CA ARG A 185 -29.34 5.87 11.25
C ARG A 185 -29.20 6.55 12.61
N LYS A 186 -30.17 7.38 13.02
CA LYS A 186 -30.15 8.09 14.30
C LYS A 186 -30.33 7.15 15.49
N ASN A 187 -31.25 6.19 15.40
CA ASN A 187 -31.56 5.27 16.51
C ASN A 187 -30.40 4.34 16.85
N TYR A 188 -29.65 3.91 15.84
CA TYR A 188 -28.50 3.02 16.02
C TYR A 188 -27.14 3.73 16.00
N GLY A 189 -27.13 5.07 15.84
CA GLY A 189 -25.91 5.87 15.81
C GLY A 189 -24.98 5.54 14.64
N PHE A 190 -25.53 5.12 13.49
CA PHE A 190 -24.73 4.82 12.30
C PHE A 190 -24.22 6.11 11.64
N LEU A 191 -23.03 6.01 11.06
CA LEU A 191 -22.46 7.09 10.26
C LEU A 191 -23.24 7.26 8.95
N ASP A 192 -23.18 8.47 8.40
CA ASP A 192 -23.61 8.69 7.02
C ASP A 192 -22.71 7.90 6.04
N ILE A 193 -23.26 7.41 4.95
CA ILE A 193 -22.49 6.66 3.94
C ILE A 193 -21.28 7.47 3.41
N SER A 194 -21.39 8.80 3.33
CA SER A 194 -20.29 9.66 2.87
C SER A 194 -19.14 9.78 3.89
N GLU A 195 -19.38 9.42 5.14
CA GLU A 195 -18.39 9.36 6.23
C GLU A 195 -17.88 7.93 6.47
N ALA A 196 -18.72 6.92 6.20
CA ALA A 196 -18.38 5.51 6.38
C ALA A 196 -17.42 4.95 5.32
N LEU A 197 -17.36 5.58 4.14
CA LEU A 197 -16.50 5.22 3.00
C LEU A 197 -15.11 5.88 3.06
#